data_AF-A0A7G2JWB8-F1
#
_entry.id   AF-A0A7G2JWB8-F1
#
_cell.length_a   1.000
_cell.length_b   1.000
_cell.length_c   1.000
_cell.angle_alpha   90.00
_cell.angle_beta   90.00
_cell.angle_gamma   90.00
#
_symmetry.space_group_name_H-M   'P 1'
#
loop_
_entity.id
_entity.type
_entity.pdbx_description
1 polymer ?
#
loop_
_entity_poly.entity_id
_entity_poly.type
_entity_poly.pdbx_seq_one_letter_code
_entity_poly.pdbx_strand_id
1 'polypeptide(L)'
;NLLDVALSDSSSQIDGYLAARYTLPLVSVPQNLVRLCCDLARYRLASMSHVTITEEIITRYKLSLKELEDISVGKISLGLPPTENNDANEHDNGVIFTNPKNRIFARDHSN
;
A
#
# COMPACT_ATOMS: atom_id res chain seq x y z
N ASN A 1 9.88 -3.87 23.59
CA ASN A 1 10.62 -4.59 22.54
C ASN A 1 10.89 -3.59 21.42
N LEU A 2 12.15 -3.40 20.98
CA LEU A 2 12.49 -2.35 20.00
C LEU A 2 11.73 -2.50 18.67
N LEU A 3 11.48 -3.75 18.25
CA LEU A 3 10.69 -4.05 17.05
C LEU A 3 9.26 -3.52 17.16
N ASP A 4 8.63 -3.73 18.30
CA ASP A 4 7.25 -3.29 18.57
C ASP A 4 7.14 -1.76 18.54
N VAL A 5 8.11 -1.07 19.13
CA VAL A 5 8.21 0.40 19.08
C VAL A 5 8.39 0.88 17.63
N ALA A 6 9.31 0.28 16.87
CA ALA A 6 9.56 0.68 15.50
C ALA A 6 8.35 0.45 14.58
N LEU A 7 7.61 -0.65 14.79
CA LEU A 7 6.37 -0.94 14.06
C LEU A 7 5.26 0.04 14.46
N SER A 8 5.06 0.29 15.74
CA SER A 8 4.04 1.22 16.24
C SER A 8 4.26 2.64 15.72
N ASP A 9 5.50 3.13 15.77
CA ASP A 9 5.86 4.45 15.23
C ASP A 9 5.65 4.53 13.72
N SER A 10 6.00 3.46 13.00
CA SER A 10 5.84 3.42 11.54
C SER A 10 4.37 3.38 11.13
N SER A 11 3.55 2.61 11.85
CA SER A 11 2.10 2.59 11.67
C SER A 11 1.49 3.96 11.96
N SER A 12 1.86 4.60 13.08
CA SER A 12 1.37 5.95 13.41
C SER A 12 1.76 7.00 12.36
N GLN A 13 2.97 6.89 11.79
CA GLN A 13 3.39 7.76 10.71
C GLN A 13 2.55 7.54 9.44
N ILE A 14 2.29 6.29 9.07
CA ILE A 14 1.44 5.94 7.92
C ILE A 14 0.02 6.47 8.13
N ASP A 15 -0.55 6.26 9.30
CA ASP A 15 -1.87 6.76 9.67
C ASP A 15 -1.95 8.29 9.51
N GLY A 16 -0.88 9.02 9.86
CA GLY A 16 -0.79 10.47 9.60
C GLY A 16 -0.92 10.86 8.13
N TYR A 17 -0.31 10.11 7.21
CA TYR A 17 -0.45 10.34 5.76
C TYR A 17 -1.84 9.96 5.25
N LEU A 18 -2.43 8.89 5.80
CA LEU A 18 -3.73 8.39 5.36
C LEU A 18 -4.90 9.22 5.87
N ALA A 19 -4.77 9.83 7.04
CA ALA A 19 -5.79 10.69 7.65
C ALA A 19 -6.21 11.87 6.76
N ALA A 20 -5.39 12.24 5.78
CA ALA A 20 -5.73 13.27 4.79
C ALA A 20 -6.87 12.85 3.83
N ARG A 21 -7.06 11.55 3.56
CA ARG A 21 -8.03 11.05 2.56
C ARG A 21 -8.91 9.89 3.02
N TYR A 22 -8.48 9.14 4.03
CA TYR A 22 -9.16 7.94 4.50
C TYR A 22 -9.59 8.10 5.96
N THR A 23 -10.78 7.60 6.27
CA THR A 23 -11.23 7.45 7.66
C THR A 23 -10.47 6.30 8.31
N LEU A 24 -9.89 6.58 9.48
CA LEU A 24 -9.18 5.61 10.30
C LEU A 24 -10.05 5.17 11.49
N PRO A 25 -9.99 3.91 11.93
CA PRO A 25 -9.13 2.83 11.41
C PRO A 25 -9.63 2.28 10.07
N LEU A 26 -8.69 1.83 9.22
CA LEU A 26 -9.03 1.21 7.94
C LEU A 26 -9.80 -0.10 8.14
N VAL A 27 -10.79 -0.36 7.29
CA VAL A 27 -11.57 -1.61 7.31
C VAL A 27 -10.72 -2.82 6.92
N SER A 28 -9.78 -2.64 5.99
CA SER A 28 -8.85 -3.67 5.54
C SER A 28 -7.52 -3.01 5.21
N VAL A 29 -6.42 -3.64 5.63
CA VAL A 29 -5.06 -3.12 5.40
C VAL A 29 -4.50 -3.81 4.14
N PRO A 30 -4.32 -3.09 3.02
CA PRO A 30 -3.73 -3.67 1.82
C PRO A 30 -2.26 -4.04 2.03
N GLN A 31 -1.80 -5.10 1.36
CA GLN A 31 -0.43 -5.61 1.46
C GLN A 31 0.64 -4.56 1.12
N ASN A 32 0.31 -3.58 0.27
CA ASN A 32 1.20 -2.46 -0.03
C ASN A 32 1.55 -1.65 1.24
N LEU A 33 0.55 -1.30 2.07
CA LEU A 33 0.79 -0.57 3.32
C LEU A 33 1.65 -1.38 4.29
N VAL A 34 1.47 -2.71 4.33
CA VAL A 34 2.31 -3.60 5.16
C VAL A 34 3.77 -3.54 4.71
N ARG A 35 4.03 -3.56 3.40
CA ARG A 35 5.38 -3.40 2.83
C ARG A 35 5.97 -2.05 3.24
N LEU A 36 5.22 -0.96 3.09
CA LEU A 36 5.66 0.38 3.45
C LEU A 36 5.99 0.49 4.94
N CYS A 37 5.13 -0.04 5.81
CA CYS A 37 5.38 -0.08 7.27
C CYS A 37 6.67 -0.82 7.60
N CYS A 38 6.91 -1.96 6.95
CA CYS A 38 8.13 -2.74 7.14
C CYS A 38 9.40 -1.97 6.72
N ASP A 39 9.36 -1.25 5.60
CA ASP A 39 10.50 -0.45 5.13
C ASP A 39 10.80 0.73 6.07
N LEU A 40 9.77 1.41 6.58
CA LEU A 40 9.90 2.45 7.61
C LEU A 40 10.47 1.87 8.91
N ALA A 41 9.93 0.75 9.38
CA ALA A 41 10.38 0.09 10.60
C ALA A 41 11.84 -0.38 10.47
N ARG A 42 12.25 -0.89 9.30
CA ARG A 42 13.63 -1.30 9.03
C ARG A 42 14.59 -0.12 9.17
N TYR A 43 14.25 1.04 8.62
CA TYR A 43 15.07 2.25 8.77
C TYR A 43 15.18 2.69 10.24
N ARG A 44 14.05 2.70 10.98
CA ARG A 44 14.04 3.02 12.41
C ARG A 44 14.90 2.07 13.23
N LEU A 45 14.79 0.76 12.97
CA LEU A 45 15.60 -0.25 13.65
C LEU A 45 17.09 -0.10 13.33
N ALA A 46 17.44 0.19 12.08
CA ALA A 46 18.83 0.44 11.70
C ALA A 46 19.38 1.71 12.37
N SER A 47 18.54 2.73 12.56
CA SER A 47 18.91 3.99 13.25
C SER A 47 19.05 3.83 14.77
N MET A 48 18.17 3.02 15.39
CA MET A 48 18.17 2.78 16.84
C MET A 48 19.15 1.69 17.29
N SER A 49 19.58 0.82 16.38
CA SER A 49 20.55 -0.23 16.64
C SER A 49 21.94 0.18 16.17
N HIS A 50 22.99 -0.49 16.65
CA HIS A 50 24.37 -0.30 16.18
C HIS A 50 24.61 -0.90 14.77
N VAL A 51 23.55 -1.01 13.96
CA VAL A 51 23.60 -1.56 12.61
C VAL A 51 23.95 -0.46 11.62
N THR A 52 24.84 -0.75 10.68
CA THR A 52 25.19 0.21 9.63
C THR A 52 23.99 0.49 8.74
N ILE A 53 23.59 1.76 8.68
CA ILE A 53 22.59 2.23 7.72
C ILE A 53 23.24 2.24 6.33
N THR A 54 22.78 1.37 5.43
CA THR A 54 23.24 1.34 4.05
C THR A 54 22.47 2.34 3.19
N GLU A 55 23.05 2.72 2.05
CA GLU A 55 22.39 3.57 1.06
C GLU A 55 21.08 2.94 0.54
N GLU A 56 21.01 1.61 0.46
CA GLU A 56 19.80 0.89 0.09
C GLU A 56 18.67 1.13 1.09
N ILE A 57 18.94 1.04 2.40
CA ILE A 57 17.93 1.27 3.44
C ILE A 57 17.40 2.71 3.36
N ILE A 58 18.29 3.69 3.19
CA ILE A 58 17.92 5.10 3.02
C ILE A 58 17.08 5.30 1.75
N THR A 59 17.47 4.66 0.66
CA THR A 59 16.77 4.78 -0.63
C THR A 59 15.37 4.17 -0.56
N ARG A 60 15.23 2.99 0.05
CA ARG A 60 13.94 2.34 0.29
C ARG A 60 13.05 3.22 1.17
N TYR A 61 13.58 3.74 2.27
CA TYR A 61 12.86 4.66 3.15
C TYR A 61 12.33 5.89 2.40
N LYS A 62 13.17 6.54 1.59
CA LYS A 62 12.75 7.70 0.78
C LYS A 62 11.69 7.34 -0.25
N LEU A 63 11.81 6.18 -0.90
CA LEU A 63 10.81 5.71 -1.85
C LEU A 63 9.46 5.45 -1.17
N SER A 64 9.48 4.83 0.02
CA SER A 64 8.28 4.59 0.82
C SER A 64 7.60 5.89 1.25
N LEU A 65 8.37 6.91 1.66
CA LEU A 65 7.81 8.23 1.97
C LEU A 65 7.15 8.88 0.75
N LYS A 66 7.78 8.78 -0.43
CA LYS A 66 7.20 9.30 -1.67
C LYS A 66 5.91 8.58 -2.04
N GLU A 67 5.86 7.26 -1.88
CA GLU A 67 4.66 6.47 -2.15
C GLU A 67 3.51 6.85 -1.19
N LEU A 68 3.81 7.08 0.10
CA LEU A 68 2.84 7.58 1.07
C LEU A 68 2.34 8.99 0.74
N GLU A 69 3.23 9.88 0.28
CA GLU A 69 2.85 11.21 -0.20
C GLU A 69 1.91 11.10 -1.41
N ASP A 70 2.24 10.26 -2.40
CA ASP A 70 1.41 10.02 -3.58
C ASP A 70 0.04 9.41 -3.22
N ILE A 71 -0.04 8.57 -2.18
CA ILE A 71 -1.32 8.06 -1.62
C ILE A 71 -2.13 9.20 -0.97
N SER A 72 -1.45 10.07 -0.20
CA SER A 72 -2.07 11.19 0.52
C SER A 72 -2.62 12.28 -0.41
N VAL A 73 -1.99 12.48 -1.57
CA VAL A 73 -2.49 13.37 -2.65
C VAL A 73 -3.53 12.67 -3.53
N GLY A 74 -3.54 11.34 -3.53
CA GLY A 74 -4.49 10.53 -4.28
C GLY A 74 -4.07 10.14 -5.69
N LYS A 75 -2.78 10.26 -6.02
CA LYS A 75 -2.21 9.66 -7.24
C LYS A 75 -2.22 8.13 -7.18
N ILE A 76 -2.09 7.57 -5.97
CA ILE A 76 -2.18 6.13 -5.72
C ILE A 76 -3.44 5.86 -4.89
N SER A 77 -4.28 4.96 -5.39
CA SER A 77 -5.48 4.51 -4.68
C SER A 77 -5.20 3.20 -3.94
N LEU A 78 -5.68 3.10 -2.70
CA LEU A 78 -5.59 1.87 -1.90
C LEU A 78 -6.69 0.85 -2.22
N GLY A 79 -7.57 1.16 -3.19
CA GLY A 79 -8.72 0.32 -3.52
C GLY A 79 -9.80 0.31 -2.42
N LEU A 80 -9.68 1.20 -1.44
CA LEU A 80 -10.70 1.45 -0.41
C LEU A 80 -11.58 2.62 -0.87
N PRO A 81 -12.89 2.62 -0.54
CA PRO A 81 -13.73 3.77 -0.82
C PRO A 81 -13.12 5.01 -0.14
N PRO A 82 -12.77 6.07 -0.90
CA PRO A 82 -12.33 7.31 -0.30
C PRO A 82 -13.45 7.82 0.61
N THR A 83 -13.10 8.40 1.76
CA THR A 83 -14.07 9.21 2.50
C THR A 83 -14.41 10.38 1.59
N GLU A 84 -15.69 10.59 1.27
CA GLU A 84 -16.20 11.54 0.26
C GLU A 84 -15.56 12.92 0.35
N ASN A 85 -14.40 13.07 -0.27
CA ASN A 85 -13.72 14.32 -0.52
C ASN A 85 -13.64 14.40 -2.04
N ASN A 86 -14.49 15.28 -2.56
CA ASN A 86 -14.73 15.51 -3.98
C ASN A 86 -13.47 16.05 -4.67
N ASP A 87 -12.52 15.18 -4.99
CA ASP A 87 -11.49 15.47 -5.98
C ASP A 87 -11.40 14.30 -6.96
N ALA A 88 -12.11 14.48 -8.06
CA ALA A 88 -12.09 13.66 -9.25
C ALA A 88 -10.69 13.64 -9.85
N ASN A 89 -9.94 12.55 -9.63
CA ASN A 89 -8.86 12.15 -10.51
C ASN A 89 -8.93 10.63 -10.68
N GLU A 90 -9.71 10.22 -11.67
CA GLU A 90 -9.70 8.89 -12.26
C GLU A 90 -8.26 8.47 -12.58
N HIS A 91 -7.77 7.46 -11.88
CA HIS A 91 -6.79 6.53 -12.46
C HIS A 91 -7.41 5.14 -12.41
N ASP A 92 -8.34 4.92 -13.34
CA ASP A 92 -8.75 3.59 -13.76
C ASP A 92 -7.54 2.87 -14.36
N ASN A 93 -6.94 1.97 -13.59
CA ASN A 93 -6.11 0.91 -14.13
C ASN A 93 -6.60 -0.43 -13.55
N GLY A 94 -7.91 -0.65 -13.62
CA GLY A 94 -8.52 -1.94 -13.36
C GLY A 94 -8.59 -2.77 -14.64
N VAL A 95 -7.47 -3.27 -15.16
CA VAL A 95 -7.54 -4.34 -16.18
C VAL A 95 -7.95 -5.64 -15.48
N ILE A 96 -9.25 -5.80 -15.26
CA ILE A 96 -9.83 -7.04 -14.75
C ILE A 96 -10.01 -7.98 -15.94
N PHE A 97 -9.06 -8.89 -16.15
CA PHE A 97 -9.28 -10.04 -17.03
C PHE A 97 -10.19 -11.06 -16.32
N THR A 98 -11.51 -10.89 -16.41
CA THR A 98 -12.43 -12.01 -16.14
C THR A 98 -12.51 -12.91 -17.37
N ASN A 99 -11.76 -14.01 -17.39
CA ASN A 99 -12.14 -15.15 -18.22
C ASN A 99 -11.65 -16.50 -17.70
N PRO A 100 -12.37 -17.14 -16.76
CA PRO A 100 -12.34 -18.58 -16.64
C PRO A 100 -13.43 -19.18 -17.56
N LYS A 101 -13.08 -19.30 -18.85
CA LYS A 101 -13.59 -20.34 -19.76
C LYS A 101 -15.12 -20.49 -19.83
N ASN A 102 -15.79 -19.53 -20.47
CA ASN A 102 -17.03 -19.85 -21.19
C ASN A 102 -16.66 -20.80 -22.35
N ARG A 103 -16.94 -22.11 -22.18
CA ARG A 103 -16.63 -23.15 -23.19
C ARG A 103 -17.54 -22.97 -24.40
N ILE A 104 -17.07 -22.23 -25.40
CA ILE A 104 -17.82 -21.90 -26.63
C ILE A 104 -17.63 -22.91 -27.79
N PHE A 105 -16.92 -24.02 -27.58
CA PHE A 105 -16.76 -25.06 -28.61
C PHE A 105 -16.92 -26.47 -28.02
N ALA A 106 -18.13 -26.80 -27.54
CA ALA A 106 -18.53 -28.20 -27.47
C ALA A 106 -18.99 -28.62 -28.88
N ARG A 107 -18.26 -29.54 -29.51
CA ARG A 107 -18.71 -30.21 -30.74
C ARG A 107 -19.81 -31.19 -30.34
N ASP A 108 -21.06 -30.84 -30.62
CA ASP A 108 -22.16 -31.81 -30.64
C ASP A 108 -21.86 -32.82 -31.76
N HIS A 109 -21.59 -34.08 -31.38
CA HIS A 109 -21.66 -35.21 -32.30
C HIS A 109 -22.94 -35.95 -31.97
N SER A 110 -24.03 -35.58 -32.65
CA SER A 110 -25.19 -36.43 -32.79
C SER A 110 -24.92 -37.47 -33.89
N ASN A 111 -24.89 -38.75 -33.52
CA ASN A 111 -25.10 -39.88 -34.44
C ASN A 111 -25.90 -40.97 -33.73
#